data_AF-A0A6D0IXZ6-F1
#
_entry.id   AF-A0A6D0IXZ6-F1
#
_cell.length_a   1.000
_cell.length_b   1.000
_cell.length_c   1.000
_cell.angle_alpha   90.00
_cell.angle_beta   90.00
_cell.angle_gamma   90.00
#
_symmetry.space_group_name_H-M   'P 1'
#
loop_
_entity.id
_entity.type
_entity.pdbx_description
1 polymer ?
#
loop_
_entity_poly.entity_id
_entity_poly.type
_entity_poly.pdbx_seq_one_letter_code
_entity_poly.pdbx_strand_id
1 'polypeptide(L)'
;NAPFMVEARALSVETVDSKVLNLAREDIVWHSVSELITDVPDQEMLGLNIVEFAGDDEALIDERVNALCARLDELIASHQAGVIGWQVCRELAGVERIYAMRKKAVGLLGNAKGAAKPIPFAEDTCVPPEHLADYIAEFRALLDSHGLSYGMFGHVDAGVLHVRPALDMCDPQQE
;
A
#
# COMPACT_ATOMS: atom_id res chain seq x y z
N ASN A 1 -6.71 -5.41 -5.85
CA ASN A 1 -6.38 -6.86 -5.96
C ASN A 1 -6.21 -7.55 -4.62
N ALA A 2 -6.86 -7.07 -3.57
CA ALA A 2 -6.83 -7.69 -2.24
C ALA A 2 -7.13 -9.20 -2.23
N PRO A 3 -8.13 -9.73 -3.00
CA PRO A 3 -8.53 -11.13 -2.86
C PRO A 3 -7.39 -12.11 -3.19
N PHE A 4 -6.64 -11.84 -4.26
CA PHE A 4 -5.55 -12.69 -4.74
C PHE A 4 -4.36 -12.73 -3.77
N MET A 5 -4.04 -11.62 -3.12
CA MET A 5 -2.92 -11.58 -2.18
C MET A 5 -3.24 -12.33 -0.89
N VAL A 6 -4.52 -12.35 -0.48
CA VAL A 6 -5.00 -13.16 0.65
C VAL A 6 -4.97 -14.65 0.32
N GLU A 7 -5.28 -15.06 -0.91
CA GLU A 7 -5.15 -16.45 -1.36
C GLU A 7 -3.72 -16.99 -1.31
N ALA A 8 -2.72 -16.10 -1.38
CA ALA A 8 -1.31 -16.49 -1.37
C ALA A 8 -0.87 -17.16 -0.06
N ARG A 9 -1.69 -17.11 1.01
CA ARG A 9 -1.33 -17.61 2.36
C ARG A 9 -0.02 -17.00 2.87
N ALA A 10 0.14 -15.71 2.58
CA ALA A 10 1.18 -14.88 3.14
C ALA A 10 0.97 -14.71 4.66
N LEU A 11 2.04 -14.39 5.38
CA LEU A 11 1.98 -14.01 6.78
C LEU A 11 1.29 -12.64 6.94
N SER A 12 1.60 -11.69 6.05
CA SER A 12 1.09 -10.33 6.08
C SER A 12 0.96 -9.80 4.65
N VAL A 13 -0.07 -8.97 4.42
CA VAL A 13 -0.26 -8.21 3.18
C VAL A 13 -0.56 -6.76 3.57
N GLU A 14 0.41 -5.87 3.36
CA GLU A 14 0.29 -4.45 3.64
C GLU A 14 0.10 -3.64 2.35
N THR A 15 -0.60 -2.51 2.42
CA THR A 15 -0.68 -1.57 1.31
C THR A 15 -0.42 -0.13 1.74
N VAL A 16 0.22 0.63 0.86
CA VAL A 16 0.30 2.11 0.92
C VAL A 16 -0.09 2.70 -0.43
N ASP A 17 -0.88 3.76 -0.43
CA ASP A 17 -1.25 4.48 -1.65
C ASP A 17 -0.15 5.43 -2.15
N SER A 18 -0.39 6.07 -3.29
CA SER A 18 0.53 7.04 -3.89
C SER A 18 0.86 8.19 -2.96
N LYS A 19 -0.08 8.64 -2.13
CA LYS A 19 0.14 9.77 -1.23
C LYS A 19 1.14 9.38 -0.13
N VAL A 20 0.91 8.24 0.51
CA VAL A 20 1.80 7.71 1.56
C VAL A 20 3.16 7.34 0.96
N LEU A 21 3.19 6.73 -0.23
CA LEU A 21 4.43 6.40 -0.93
C LEU A 21 5.24 7.66 -1.29
N ASN A 22 4.61 8.72 -1.78
CA ASN A 22 5.29 9.96 -2.12
C ASN A 22 5.85 10.68 -0.89
N LEU A 23 5.15 10.63 0.25
CA LEU A 23 5.71 11.12 1.52
C LEU A 23 6.99 10.36 1.91
N ALA A 24 7.03 9.05 1.65
CA ALA A 24 8.25 8.28 1.86
C ALA A 24 9.38 8.76 0.94
N ARG A 25 9.10 8.94 -0.36
CA ARG A 25 10.07 9.39 -1.38
C ARG A 25 10.69 10.75 -1.08
N GLU A 26 9.97 11.63 -0.39
CA GLU A 26 10.47 12.95 0.04
C GLU A 26 11.24 12.92 1.38
N ASP A 27 11.21 11.82 2.13
CA ASP A 27 11.90 11.66 3.42
C ASP A 27 13.22 10.90 3.27
N ILE A 28 14.15 11.13 4.21
CA ILE A 28 15.45 10.47 4.24
C ILE A 28 15.35 8.94 4.29
N VAL A 29 14.24 8.40 4.78
CA VAL A 29 13.99 6.95 4.79
C VAL A 29 14.01 6.34 3.39
N TRP A 30 13.67 7.10 2.34
CA TRP A 30 13.67 6.60 0.95
C TRP A 30 15.04 6.11 0.51
N HIS A 31 16.11 6.84 0.87
CA HIS A 31 17.46 6.45 0.50
C HIS A 31 17.83 5.04 1.01
N SER A 32 17.28 4.63 2.16
CA SER A 32 17.54 3.30 2.71
C SER A 32 16.88 2.15 1.94
N VAL A 33 15.80 2.42 1.20
CA VAL A 33 14.96 1.39 0.56
C VAL A 33 14.89 1.51 -0.95
N SER A 34 15.35 2.62 -1.55
CA SER A 34 15.23 2.89 -2.99
C SER A 34 15.87 1.83 -3.89
N GLU A 35 16.88 1.10 -3.42
CA GLU A 35 17.47 -0.03 -4.15
C GLU A 35 16.56 -1.27 -4.22
N LEU A 36 15.60 -1.36 -3.30
CA LEU A 36 14.63 -2.47 -3.19
C LEU A 36 13.30 -2.16 -3.87
N ILE A 37 13.10 -0.91 -4.32
CA ILE A 37 11.87 -0.42 -4.98
C ILE A 37 12.28 0.29 -6.26
N THR A 38 12.19 -0.41 -7.39
CA THR A 38 12.60 0.07 -8.70
C THR A 38 11.41 0.56 -9.51
N ASP A 39 11.53 1.76 -10.06
CA ASP A 39 10.53 2.33 -10.95
C ASP A 39 10.47 1.54 -12.27
N VAL A 40 9.25 1.39 -12.79
CA VAL A 40 8.99 0.76 -14.09
C VAL A 40 9.03 1.86 -15.16
N PRO A 41 9.85 1.74 -16.22
CA PRO A 41 9.92 2.75 -17.28
C PRO A 41 8.53 3.07 -17.85
N ASP A 42 8.29 4.35 -18.10
CA ASP A 42 7.06 4.89 -18.68
C ASP A 42 5.76 4.61 -17.88
N GLN A 43 5.88 4.19 -16.61
CA GLN A 43 4.73 3.98 -15.72
C GLN A 43 4.91 4.69 -14.38
N GLU A 44 3.83 5.28 -13.88
CA GLU A 44 3.80 5.92 -12.56
C GLU A 44 3.40 4.90 -11.49
N MET A 45 4.23 4.75 -10.46
CA MET A 45 3.93 3.89 -9.32
C MET A 45 2.95 4.59 -8.37
N LEU A 46 1.68 4.20 -8.42
CA LEU A 46 0.60 4.82 -7.64
C LEU A 46 0.34 4.18 -6.27
N GLY A 47 1.22 3.29 -5.83
CA GLY A 47 1.13 2.60 -4.54
C GLY A 47 2.04 1.40 -4.49
N LEU A 48 2.13 0.79 -3.30
CA LEU A 48 2.95 -0.39 -3.06
C LEU A 48 2.17 -1.39 -2.21
N ASN A 49 2.15 -2.64 -2.65
CA ASN A 49 1.71 -3.78 -1.83
C ASN A 49 2.96 -4.52 -1.34
N ILE A 50 3.00 -4.85 -0.04
CA ILE A 50 4.10 -5.57 0.59
C ILE A 50 3.53 -6.91 1.07
N VAL A 51 4.03 -8.01 0.53
CA VAL A 51 3.58 -9.37 0.84
C VAL A 51 4.72 -10.12 1.50
N GLU A 52 4.52 -10.56 2.75
CA GLU A 52 5.53 -11.25 3.54
C GLU A 52 5.20 -12.73 3.70
N PHE A 53 6.21 -13.59 3.51
CA PHE A 53 6.13 -15.02 3.81
C PHE A 53 7.18 -15.35 4.86
N ALA A 54 6.78 -16.07 5.92
CA ALA A 54 7.69 -16.57 6.93
C ALA A 54 7.26 -17.97 7.40
N GLY A 55 8.22 -18.76 7.85
CA GLY A 55 8.02 -20.14 8.26
C GLY A 55 9.36 -20.83 8.55
N ASP A 56 9.29 -22.09 8.96
CA ASP A 56 10.43 -22.97 9.25
C ASP A 56 10.80 -23.90 8.09
N ASP A 57 10.02 -23.88 7.01
CA ASP A 57 10.27 -24.63 5.77
C ASP A 57 10.58 -23.67 4.61
N GLU A 58 11.88 -23.53 4.32
CA GLU A 58 12.37 -22.67 3.24
C GLU A 58 11.86 -23.10 1.86
N ALA A 59 11.72 -24.41 1.61
CA ALA A 59 11.24 -24.92 0.33
C ALA A 59 9.77 -24.55 0.11
N LEU A 60 8.96 -24.62 1.17
CA LEU A 60 7.56 -24.21 1.11
C LEU A 60 7.41 -22.69 0.92
N ILE A 61 8.27 -21.89 1.54
CA ILE A 61 8.30 -20.44 1.33
C ILE A 61 8.65 -20.13 -0.13
N ASP A 62 9.68 -20.77 -0.67
CA ASP A 62 10.10 -20.59 -2.05
C ASP A 62 9.01 -20.99 -3.04
N GLU A 63 8.33 -22.11 -2.82
CA GLU A 63 7.20 -22.53 -3.63
C GLU A 63 6.11 -21.45 -3.69
N ARG A 64 5.74 -20.90 -2.52
CA ARG A 64 4.68 -19.87 -2.43
C ARG A 64 5.09 -18.55 -3.07
N VAL A 65 6.32 -18.10 -2.82
CA VAL A 65 6.86 -16.87 -3.44
C VAL A 65 6.89 -17.03 -4.97
N ASN A 66 7.37 -18.17 -5.47
CA ASN A 66 7.44 -18.41 -6.91
C ASN A 66 6.04 -18.49 -7.54
N ALA A 67 5.08 -19.15 -6.88
CA ALA A 67 3.70 -19.19 -7.34
C ALA A 67 3.05 -17.79 -7.41
N LEU A 68 3.34 -16.94 -6.41
CA LEU A 68 2.89 -15.55 -6.41
C LEU A 68 3.52 -14.76 -7.57
N CYS A 69 4.83 -14.88 -7.77
CA CYS A 69 5.55 -14.20 -8.85
C CYS A 69 5.01 -14.59 -10.23
N ALA A 70 4.78 -15.89 -10.48
CA ALA A 70 4.21 -16.36 -11.75
C ALA A 70 2.82 -15.75 -12.03
N ARG A 71 1.96 -15.66 -11.01
CA ARG A 71 0.65 -15.00 -11.15
C ARG A 71 0.79 -13.50 -11.41
N LEU A 72 1.76 -12.83 -10.78
CA LEU A 72 2.03 -11.41 -11.01
C LEU A 72 2.52 -11.17 -12.46
N ASP A 73 3.35 -12.05 -12.99
CA ASP A 73 3.79 -12.00 -14.39
C ASP A 73 2.61 -12.12 -15.37
N GLU A 74 1.65 -13.01 -15.11
CA GLU A 74 0.41 -13.13 -15.90
C GLU A 74 -0.43 -11.85 -15.86
N LEU A 75 -0.56 -11.21 -14.69
CA LEU A 75 -1.30 -9.95 -14.53
C LEU A 75 -0.62 -8.79 -15.26
N ILE A 76 0.71 -8.71 -15.19
CA ILE A 76 1.50 -7.71 -15.92
C ILE A 76 1.34 -7.92 -17.43
N ALA A 77 1.50 -9.14 -17.91
CA ALA A 77 1.40 -9.46 -19.34
C ALA A 77 0.00 -9.22 -19.93
N SER A 78 -1.05 -9.39 -19.12
CA SER A 78 -2.43 -9.14 -19.50
C SER A 78 -2.91 -7.70 -19.24
N HIS A 79 -2.05 -6.84 -18.67
CA HIS A 79 -2.39 -5.48 -18.21
C HIS A 79 -3.62 -5.44 -17.29
N GLN A 80 -3.74 -6.45 -16.44
CA GLN A 80 -4.86 -6.59 -15.53
C GLN A 80 -4.52 -6.06 -14.15
N ALA A 81 -5.56 -5.65 -13.44
CA ALA A 81 -5.50 -5.43 -12.00
C ALA A 81 -4.56 -4.26 -11.58
N GLY A 82 -4.00 -3.50 -12.53
CA GLY A 82 -3.11 -2.37 -12.24
C GLY A 82 -1.73 -2.77 -11.69
N VAL A 83 -1.31 -4.03 -11.85
CA VAL A 83 0.04 -4.48 -11.48
C VAL A 83 1.01 -4.09 -12.60
N ILE A 84 2.03 -3.31 -12.24
CA ILE A 84 3.02 -2.80 -13.20
C ILE A 84 4.39 -3.48 -13.08
N GLY A 85 4.66 -4.11 -11.95
CA GLY A 85 5.93 -4.75 -11.63
C GLY A 85 5.93 -5.38 -10.23
N TRP A 86 6.94 -6.18 -9.93
CA TRP A 86 7.16 -6.79 -8.62
C TRP A 86 8.66 -6.98 -8.36
N GLN A 87 9.02 -7.09 -7.08
CA GLN A 87 10.39 -7.37 -6.61
C GLN A 87 10.33 -8.30 -5.40
N VAL A 88 11.37 -9.13 -5.24
CA VAL A 88 11.51 -10.06 -4.11
C VAL A 88 12.72 -9.65 -3.28
N CYS A 89 12.52 -9.53 -1.97
CA CYS A 89 13.58 -9.30 -1.00
C CYS A 89 13.63 -10.47 -0.01
N ARG A 90 14.79 -11.12 0.10
CA ARG A 90 15.02 -12.28 1.00
C ARG A 90 15.87 -11.93 2.21
N GLU A 91 16.68 -10.89 2.09
CA GLU A 91 17.57 -10.42 3.16
C GLU A 91 16.74 -9.77 4.28
N LEU A 92 16.90 -10.26 5.52
CA LEU A 92 16.18 -9.73 6.68
C LEU A 92 16.37 -8.21 6.82
N ALA A 93 17.60 -7.72 6.65
CA ALA A 93 17.89 -6.29 6.69
C ALA A 93 17.17 -5.49 5.58
N GLY A 94 16.86 -6.10 4.44
CA GLY A 94 16.05 -5.48 3.39
C GLY A 94 14.57 -5.43 3.78
N VAL A 95 14.04 -6.53 4.31
CA VAL A 95 12.66 -6.61 4.82
C VAL A 95 12.42 -5.56 5.91
N GLU A 96 13.31 -5.46 6.88
CA GLU A 96 13.24 -4.45 7.95
C GLU A 96 13.23 -3.02 7.41
N ARG A 97 14.02 -2.72 6.37
CA ARG A 97 14.05 -1.40 5.72
C ARG A 97 12.74 -1.08 5.01
N ILE A 98 12.12 -2.07 4.35
CA ILE A 98 10.80 -1.92 3.71
C ILE A 98 9.72 -1.60 4.76
N TYR A 99 9.65 -2.37 5.84
CA TYR A 99 8.67 -2.13 6.91
C TYR A 99 8.94 -0.82 7.68
N ALA A 100 10.20 -0.45 7.88
CA ALA A 100 10.58 0.84 8.45
C ALA A 100 10.10 2.00 7.58
N MET A 101 10.26 1.91 6.25
CA MET A 101 9.71 2.88 5.31
C MET A 101 8.20 2.97 5.42
N ARG A 102 7.48 1.84 5.36
CA ARG A 102 6.01 1.82 5.49
C ARG A 102 5.55 2.51 6.77
N LYS A 103 6.15 2.15 7.92
CA LYS A 103 5.83 2.74 9.22
C LYS A 103 6.12 4.24 9.27
N LYS A 104 7.26 4.66 8.72
CA LYS A 104 7.66 6.07 8.67
C LYS A 104 6.72 6.89 7.77
N ALA A 105 6.41 6.38 6.58
CA ALA A 105 5.54 7.01 5.60
C ALA A 105 4.14 7.29 6.15
N VAL A 106 3.55 6.32 6.85
CA VAL A 106 2.26 6.49 7.55
C VAL A 106 2.36 7.59 8.62
N GLY A 107 3.45 7.62 9.39
CA GLY A 107 3.69 8.68 10.39
C GLY A 107 3.85 10.07 9.78
N LEU A 108 4.42 10.18 8.58
CA LEU A 108 4.58 11.45 7.85
C LEU A 108 3.26 12.03 7.37
N LEU A 109 2.21 11.22 7.21
CA LEU A 109 0.89 11.69 6.80
C LEU A 109 0.34 12.74 7.76
N GLY A 110 0.57 12.58 9.08
CA GLY A 110 0.18 13.57 10.09
C GLY A 110 0.94 14.91 10.02
N ASN A 111 2.08 14.94 9.32
CA ASN A 111 2.92 16.14 9.18
C ASN A 111 2.71 16.87 7.85
N ALA A 112 1.58 16.61 7.16
CA ALA A 112 1.26 17.26 5.89
C ALA A 112 1.39 18.80 5.99
N LYS A 113 2.03 19.43 5.01
CA LYS A 113 2.18 20.90 4.93
C LYS A 113 0.84 21.56 4.58
N GLY A 114 0.61 22.78 5.05
CA GLY A 114 -0.62 23.54 4.81
C GLY A 114 -1.62 23.50 5.97
N ALA A 115 -2.74 24.19 5.80
CA ALA A 115 -3.83 24.27 6.77
C ALA A 115 -4.66 22.98 6.80
N ALA A 116 -4.93 22.39 5.63
CA ALA A 116 -5.56 21.09 5.53
C ALA A 116 -4.64 19.98 6.08
N LYS A 117 -5.14 19.20 7.03
CA LYS A 117 -4.43 18.09 7.65
C LYS A 117 -5.18 16.78 7.43
N PRO A 118 -4.50 15.65 7.18
CA PRO A 118 -5.14 14.34 7.20
C PRO A 118 -5.71 14.04 8.58
N ILE A 119 -7.03 13.88 8.65
CA ILE A 119 -7.74 13.60 9.90
C ILE A 119 -8.23 12.15 9.89
N PRO A 120 -8.12 11.41 11.01
CA PRO A 120 -8.78 10.12 11.13
C PRO A 120 -10.27 10.23 10.82
N PHE A 121 -10.74 9.49 9.81
CA PHE A 121 -12.13 9.54 9.37
C PHE A 121 -12.76 8.14 9.35
N ALA A 122 -12.34 7.30 8.41
CA ALA A 122 -12.71 5.89 8.41
C ALA A 122 -11.50 5.08 8.86
N GLU A 123 -11.52 4.62 10.10
CA GLU A 123 -10.45 3.84 10.72
C GLU A 123 -10.97 2.44 11.02
N ASP A 124 -10.07 1.45 11.01
CA ASP A 124 -10.36 0.07 11.37
C ASP A 124 -11.56 -0.54 10.59
N THR A 125 -11.75 -0.14 9.33
CA THR A 125 -12.86 -0.68 8.54
C THR A 125 -12.56 -2.14 8.20
N CYS A 126 -13.39 -3.07 8.65
CA CYS A 126 -13.28 -4.49 8.32
C CYS A 126 -14.14 -4.80 7.08
N VAL A 127 -13.48 -4.97 5.94
CA VAL A 127 -14.10 -5.32 4.66
C VAL A 127 -13.68 -6.73 4.29
N PRO A 128 -14.60 -7.64 3.94
CA PRO A 128 -14.24 -8.96 3.44
C PRO A 128 -13.20 -8.83 2.30
N PRO A 129 -12.08 -9.59 2.33
CA PRO A 129 -11.01 -9.43 1.35
C PRO A 129 -11.46 -9.49 -0.11
N GLU A 130 -12.49 -10.30 -0.40
CA GLU A 130 -13.13 -10.43 -1.72
C GLU A 130 -13.72 -9.11 -2.24
N HIS A 131 -14.13 -8.21 -1.34
CA HIS A 131 -14.75 -6.93 -1.66
C HIS A 131 -13.81 -5.73 -1.45
N LEU A 132 -12.63 -5.94 -0.85
CA LEU A 132 -11.76 -4.84 -0.46
C LEU A 132 -11.25 -4.03 -1.67
N ALA A 133 -11.03 -4.67 -2.83
CA ALA A 133 -10.61 -3.97 -4.04
C ALA A 133 -11.70 -3.01 -4.55
N ASP A 134 -12.94 -3.47 -4.63
CA ASP A 134 -14.09 -2.68 -5.07
C ASP A 134 -14.37 -1.56 -4.06
N TYR A 135 -14.33 -1.89 -2.77
CA TYR A 135 -14.47 -0.91 -1.69
C TYR A 135 -13.43 0.22 -1.80
N ILE A 136 -12.14 -0.10 -1.97
CA ILE A 136 -11.09 0.92 -2.15
C ILE A 136 -11.39 1.78 -3.39
N ALA A 137 -11.75 1.16 -4.51
CA ALA A 137 -12.01 1.89 -5.75
C ALA A 137 -13.21 2.86 -5.62
N GLU A 138 -14.33 2.39 -5.05
CA GLU A 138 -15.53 3.19 -4.83
C GLU A 138 -15.29 4.29 -3.79
N PHE A 139 -14.56 4.01 -2.70
CA PHE A 139 -14.24 5.01 -1.68
C PHE A 139 -13.35 6.12 -2.26
N ARG A 140 -12.34 5.75 -3.06
CA ARG A 140 -11.50 6.73 -3.76
C ARG A 140 -12.33 7.61 -4.68
N ALA A 141 -13.19 7.01 -5.51
CA ALA A 141 -14.08 7.76 -6.39
C ALA A 141 -15.01 8.71 -5.61
N LEU A 142 -15.52 8.30 -4.46
CA LEU A 142 -16.31 9.14 -3.57
C LEU A 142 -15.51 10.36 -3.09
N LEU A 143 -14.32 10.14 -2.52
CA LEU A 143 -13.49 11.24 -2.02
C LEU A 143 -13.03 12.18 -3.15
N ASP A 144 -12.67 11.63 -4.30
CA ASP A 144 -12.29 12.38 -5.50
C ASP A 144 -13.47 13.25 -5.98
N SER A 145 -14.71 12.75 -5.91
CA SER A 145 -15.92 13.52 -6.28
C SER A 145 -16.17 14.73 -5.37
N HIS A 146 -15.64 14.68 -4.14
CA HIS A 146 -15.65 15.79 -3.19
C HIS A 146 -14.39 16.67 -3.26
N GLY A 147 -13.46 16.38 -4.19
CA GLY A 147 -12.21 17.15 -4.34
C GLY A 147 -11.26 17.01 -3.15
N LEU A 148 -11.41 15.97 -2.33
CA LEU A 148 -10.61 15.77 -1.14
C LEU A 148 -9.28 15.11 -1.49
N SER A 149 -8.19 15.65 -0.94
CA SER A 149 -6.94 14.89 -0.84
C SER A 149 -7.03 13.92 0.33
N TYR A 150 -6.45 12.72 0.21
CA TYR A 150 -6.50 11.72 1.29
C TYR A 150 -5.25 10.84 1.29
N GLY A 151 -5.01 10.15 2.40
CA GLY A 151 -4.11 9.01 2.48
C GLY A 151 -4.86 7.75 2.87
N MET A 152 -4.58 6.65 2.18
CA MET A 152 -5.09 5.31 2.45
C MET A 152 -3.94 4.33 2.73
N PHE A 153 -4.07 3.58 3.82
CA PHE A 153 -3.10 2.55 4.22
C PHE A 153 -3.79 1.49 5.09
N GLY A 154 -3.24 0.29 5.17
CA GLY A 154 -3.83 -0.76 6.00
C GLY A 154 -3.26 -2.15 5.78
N HIS A 155 -3.87 -3.10 6.49
CA HIS A 155 -3.53 -4.52 6.52
C HIS A 155 -4.59 -5.24 5.68
N VAL A 156 -4.27 -5.48 4.42
CA VAL A 156 -5.19 -6.00 3.39
C VAL A 156 -5.61 -7.44 3.71
N ASP A 157 -4.72 -8.22 4.31
CA ASP A 157 -4.97 -9.57 4.79
C ASP A 157 -6.04 -9.64 5.88
N ALA A 158 -6.07 -8.65 6.77
CA ALA A 158 -7.10 -8.52 7.79
C ALA A 158 -8.37 -7.79 7.29
N GLY A 159 -8.39 -7.36 6.03
CA GLY A 159 -9.47 -6.54 5.48
C GLY A 159 -9.56 -5.16 6.12
N VAL A 160 -8.47 -4.68 6.75
CA VAL A 160 -8.43 -3.43 7.52
C VAL A 160 -7.86 -2.30 6.67
N LEU A 161 -8.64 -1.23 6.51
CA LEU A 161 -8.22 -0.01 5.82
C LEU A 161 -8.41 1.21 6.73
N HIS A 162 -7.45 2.12 6.65
CA HIS A 162 -7.51 3.44 7.26
C HIS A 162 -7.56 4.48 6.15
N VAL A 163 -8.51 5.40 6.22
CA VAL A 163 -8.72 6.48 5.26
C VAL A 163 -8.73 7.81 6.00
N ARG A 164 -7.80 8.68 5.63
CA ARG A 164 -7.60 9.99 6.25
C ARG A 164 -7.69 11.10 5.20
N PRO A 165 -8.89 11.69 4.97
CA PRO A 165 -9.01 12.88 4.15
C PRO A 165 -8.33 14.08 4.80
N ALA A 166 -7.78 14.96 3.98
CA ALA A 166 -7.17 16.21 4.40
C ALA A 166 -8.23 17.30 4.45
N LEU A 167 -8.51 17.81 5.65
CA LEU A 167 -9.51 18.85 5.91
C LEU A 167 -8.86 20.04 6.61
N ASP A 168 -9.28 21.24 6.25
CA ASP A 168 -8.93 22.46 6.96
C ASP A 168 -9.98 22.75 8.04
N MET A 169 -9.71 22.33 9.28
CA MET A 169 -10.62 22.56 10.41
C MET A 169 -10.72 24.03 10.84
N CYS A 170 -9.99 24.95 10.19
CA CYS A 170 -10.18 26.40 10.35
C CYS A 170 -11.14 26.98 9.31
N ASP A 171 -11.55 26.22 8.30
CA ASP A 171 -12.60 26.57 7.36
C ASP A 171 -13.96 26.06 7.89
N PRO A 172 -14.92 26.96 8.24
CA PRO A 172 -16.22 26.56 8.75
C PRO A 172 -17.06 25.71 7.79
N GLN A 173 -16.70 25.62 6.51
CA GLN A 173 -17.35 24.72 5.56
C GLN A 173 -16.82 23.28 5.62
N GLN A 174 -15.68 23.08 6.29
CA GLN A 174 -15.00 21.78 6.44
C GLN A 174 -14.94 21.29 7.90
N GLU A 175 -15.39 22.12 8.85
CA GLU A 175 -15.64 21.74 10.25
C GLU A 175 -16.88 20.85 10.40
#